data_AF-A0A955JYZ9-F1
#
_entry.id   AF-A0A955JYZ9-F1
#
_cell.length_a   1.000
_cell.length_b   1.000
_cell.length_c   1.000
_cell.angle_alpha   90.00
_cell.angle_beta   90.00
_cell.angle_gamma   90.00
#
_symmetry.space_group_name_H-M   'P 1'
#
loop_
_entity.id
_entity.type
_entity.pdbx_description
1 polymer ?
#
loop_
_entity_poly.entity_id
_entity_poly.type
_entity_poly.pdbx_seq_one_letter_code
_entity_poly.pdbx_strand_id
1 'polypeptide(L)'
;MKYSGKWRRFVPRRRGLINDQTAYEQGTIYSQARQIINNSLHATRSIDERDHSAIARTSRAAVFLRQAEKSDVVHSLALLLLLTPAAVRAQQEMDSHRGGYRNREARLFELIDFNDTFVDTVLLLDASDLNNFAERLRQEQAFFCSSLGVANFSEEQFEAITHGLSREIAVFRGAKKEGYIVRMTSRVQDARGIDMVITDPKSKKSINVDVKTRSAFHFRLLDLERRNRMREEERMSCEIAGFCTIRNNHKPSAQDTVLLQISTSRLGEIVNFSFKDTKALAKLIELAIENEGKYIV
;
A
#
# COMPACT_ATOMS: atom_id res chain seq x y z
N MET A 1 37.34 -12.29 47.56
CA MET A 1 36.17 -12.91 46.89
C MET A 1 34.94 -12.78 47.79
N LYS A 2 33.96 -11.96 47.42
CA LYS A 2 32.58 -12.03 47.94
C LYS A 2 31.64 -11.69 46.77
N TYR A 3 30.98 -12.71 46.24
CA TYR A 3 29.94 -12.59 45.23
C TYR A 3 28.71 -11.93 45.87
N SER A 4 28.34 -10.73 45.43
CA SER A 4 27.04 -10.12 45.73
C SER A 4 26.15 -10.20 44.49
N GLY A 5 25.59 -11.40 44.27
CA GLY A 5 24.53 -11.61 43.29
C GLY A 5 23.29 -10.82 43.68
N LYS A 6 23.05 -9.68 43.02
CA LYS A 6 21.75 -9.00 43.05
C LYS A 6 20.72 -9.93 42.43
N TRP A 7 19.84 -10.50 43.26
CA TRP A 7 18.59 -11.09 42.81
C TRP A 7 17.78 -10.01 42.11
N ARG A 8 17.76 -10.03 40.77
CA ARG A 8 16.80 -9.24 40.00
C ARG A 8 15.44 -9.90 40.25
N ARG A 9 14.55 -9.20 40.95
CA ARG A 9 13.13 -9.54 41.02
C ARG A 9 12.65 -9.81 39.59
N PHE A 10 12.02 -10.97 39.37
CA PHE A 10 11.17 -11.19 38.21
C PHE A 10 10.11 -10.09 38.24
N VAL A 11 10.34 -9.01 37.48
CA VAL A 11 9.27 -8.08 37.14
C VAL A 11 8.56 -8.77 35.99
N PRO A 12 7.30 -9.22 36.15
CA PRO A 12 6.53 -9.66 34.99
C PRO A 12 6.57 -8.49 34.02
N ARG A 13 7.09 -8.70 32.79
CA ARG A 13 6.84 -7.75 31.70
C ARG A 13 5.35 -7.50 31.77
N ARG A 14 4.94 -6.25 32.01
CA ARG A 14 3.55 -5.84 31.82
C ARG A 14 3.23 -6.19 30.37
N ARG A 15 2.69 -7.39 30.15
CA ARG A 15 1.93 -7.71 28.95
C ARG A 15 0.86 -6.64 28.96
N GLY A 16 0.96 -5.68 28.05
CA GLY A 16 -0.19 -4.86 27.74
C GLY A 16 -1.35 -5.83 27.59
N LEU A 17 -2.44 -5.57 28.30
CA LEU A 17 -3.69 -6.31 28.19
C LEU A 17 -4.28 -6.04 26.80
N ILE A 18 -3.61 -6.53 25.75
CA ILE A 18 -4.27 -6.82 24.49
C ILE A 18 -4.82 -8.22 24.71
N ASN A 19 -6.10 -8.27 25.04
CA ASN A 19 -6.84 -9.51 25.11
C ASN A 19 -6.98 -10.01 23.66
N ASP A 20 -5.94 -10.68 23.16
CA ASP A 20 -5.91 -11.17 21.79
C ASP A 20 -6.87 -12.37 21.68
N GLN A 21 -8.12 -12.06 21.36
CA GLN A 21 -9.18 -13.05 21.12
C GLN A 21 -8.84 -13.95 19.93
N THR A 22 -7.93 -13.51 19.05
CA THR A 22 -7.57 -14.20 17.82
C THR A 22 -6.39 -15.15 17.99
N ALA A 23 -5.68 -15.12 19.13
CA ALA A 23 -4.52 -15.98 19.43
C ALA A 23 -4.86 -17.48 19.42
N TYR A 24 -6.14 -17.82 19.68
CA TYR A 24 -6.63 -19.19 19.79
C TYR A 24 -7.35 -19.70 18.54
N GLU A 25 -7.50 -18.86 17.51
CA GLU A 25 -8.12 -19.28 16.27
C GLU A 25 -7.22 -20.26 15.50
N GLN A 26 -7.80 -21.36 15.03
CA GLN A 26 -7.11 -22.37 14.24
C GLN A 26 -7.74 -22.49 12.86
N GLY A 27 -6.93 -22.80 11.85
CA GLY A 27 -7.38 -23.06 10.49
C GLY A 27 -7.68 -21.81 9.66
N THR A 28 -7.67 -20.61 10.24
CA THR A 28 -7.86 -19.34 9.50
C THR A 28 -6.62 -18.95 8.72
N ILE A 29 -6.77 -18.12 7.67
CA ILE A 29 -5.64 -17.56 6.90
C ILE A 29 -4.64 -16.82 7.80
N TYR A 30 -5.12 -16.20 8.87
CA TYR A 30 -4.31 -15.48 9.85
C TYR A 30 -3.47 -16.42 10.71
N SER A 31 -4.08 -17.49 11.23
CA SER A 31 -3.37 -18.51 12.02
C SER A 31 -2.25 -19.18 11.22
N GLN A 32 -2.51 -19.46 9.93
CA GLN A 32 -1.53 -20.03 9.01
C GLN A 32 -0.43 -19.02 8.66
N ALA A 33 -0.78 -17.75 8.42
CA ALA A 33 0.20 -16.70 8.16
C ALA A 33 1.16 -16.53 9.35
N ARG A 34 0.68 -16.57 10.60
CA ARG A 34 1.53 -16.54 11.80
C ARG A 34 2.52 -17.71 11.87
N GLN A 35 2.12 -18.90 11.44
CA GLN A 35 3.03 -20.06 11.37
C GLN A 35 4.15 -19.81 10.35
N ILE A 36 3.81 -19.29 9.16
CA ILE A 36 4.79 -18.89 8.14
C ILE A 36 5.76 -17.84 8.70
N ILE A 37 5.24 -16.80 9.35
CA ILE A 37 6.06 -15.74 9.97
C ILE A 37 7.05 -16.34 10.98
N ASN A 38 6.59 -17.22 11.86
CA ASN A 38 7.44 -17.87 12.84
C ASN A 38 8.55 -18.68 12.16
N ASN A 39 8.21 -19.49 11.16
CA ASN A 39 9.16 -20.29 10.40
C ASN A 39 10.21 -19.40 9.71
N SER A 40 9.79 -18.33 9.04
CA SER A 40 10.69 -17.37 8.39
C SER A 40 11.61 -16.67 9.40
N LEU A 41 11.08 -16.22 10.54
CA LEU A 41 11.86 -15.61 11.60
C LEU A 41 12.87 -16.57 12.24
N HIS A 42 12.55 -17.87 12.29
CA HIS A 42 13.45 -18.92 12.76
C HIS A 42 14.57 -19.21 11.76
N ALA A 43 14.23 -19.32 10.48
CA ALA A 43 15.18 -19.57 9.39
C ALA A 43 16.25 -18.47 9.29
N THR A 44 15.91 -17.23 9.62
CA THR A 44 16.86 -16.10 9.54
C THR A 44 17.62 -15.81 10.84
N ARG A 45 17.51 -16.65 11.89
CA ARG A 45 18.17 -16.40 13.19
C ARG A 45 19.69 -16.57 13.18
N SER A 46 20.21 -17.46 12.32
CA SER A 46 21.62 -17.82 12.26
C SER A 46 22.44 -16.95 11.29
N ILE A 47 21.83 -15.95 10.67
CA ILE A 47 22.52 -15.02 9.78
C ILE A 47 23.30 -14.04 10.64
N ASP A 48 24.63 -14.15 10.62
CA ASP A 48 25.55 -13.26 11.35
C ASP A 48 25.55 -11.88 10.71
N GLU A 49 24.83 -10.94 11.32
CA GLU A 49 24.66 -9.59 10.82
C GLU A 49 24.83 -8.55 11.92
N ARG A 50 25.33 -7.37 11.52
CA ARG A 50 25.63 -6.25 12.42
C ARG A 50 24.40 -5.58 13.04
N ASP A 51 23.20 -5.76 12.45
CA ASP A 51 21.95 -5.21 12.96
C ASP A 51 20.99 -6.31 13.45
N HIS A 52 20.90 -6.40 14.78
CA HIS A 52 20.03 -7.33 15.50
C HIS A 52 18.68 -6.72 15.90
N SER A 53 18.34 -5.52 15.41
CA SER A 53 17.05 -4.89 15.71
C SER A 53 15.88 -5.77 15.24
N ALA A 54 14.75 -5.66 15.93
CA ALA A 54 13.55 -6.42 15.58
C ALA A 54 13.08 -6.13 14.14
N ILE A 55 13.20 -4.87 13.70
CA ILE A 55 12.85 -4.45 12.32
C ILE A 55 13.79 -5.11 11.30
N ALA A 56 15.11 -5.10 11.53
CA ALA A 56 16.04 -5.76 10.61
C ALA A 56 15.76 -7.26 10.51
N ARG A 57 15.42 -7.91 11.62
CA ARG A 57 15.02 -9.32 11.64
C ARG A 57 13.76 -9.60 10.82
N THR A 58 12.71 -8.79 10.95
CA THR A 58 11.48 -9.00 10.16
C THR A 58 11.69 -8.68 8.69
N SER A 59 12.47 -7.64 8.36
CA SER A 59 12.84 -7.34 6.97
C SER A 59 13.61 -8.50 6.32
N ARG A 60 14.55 -9.15 7.02
CA ARG A 60 15.23 -10.35 6.52
C ARG A 60 14.26 -11.51 6.29
N ALA A 61 13.37 -11.76 7.25
CA ALA A 61 12.35 -12.79 7.10
C ALA A 61 11.40 -12.51 5.93
N ALA A 62 11.07 -11.24 5.65
CA ALA A 62 10.29 -10.84 4.47
C ALA A 62 11.05 -11.14 3.17
N VAL A 63 12.35 -10.81 3.10
CA VAL A 63 13.20 -11.12 1.94
C VAL A 63 13.28 -12.63 1.70
N PHE A 64 13.50 -13.40 2.76
CA PHE A 64 13.52 -14.86 2.70
C PHE A 64 12.17 -15.41 2.17
N LEU A 65 11.05 -14.90 2.69
CA LEU A 65 9.72 -15.34 2.29
C LEU A 65 9.43 -15.03 0.80
N ARG A 66 9.86 -13.86 0.30
CA ARG A 66 9.70 -13.49 -1.13
C ARG A 66 10.41 -14.46 -2.09
N GLN A 67 11.47 -15.14 -1.64
CA GLN A 67 12.21 -16.09 -2.48
C GLN A 67 11.53 -17.46 -2.59
N ALA A 68 10.50 -17.75 -1.78
CA ALA A 68 9.88 -19.08 -1.70
C ALA A 68 8.90 -19.41 -2.85
N GLU A 69 8.79 -18.57 -3.89
CA GLU A 69 7.96 -18.70 -5.11
C GLU A 69 6.44 -18.99 -4.92
N LYS A 70 5.94 -19.01 -3.68
CA LYS A 70 4.51 -19.22 -3.40
C LYS A 70 3.75 -17.88 -3.35
N SER A 71 2.76 -17.75 -4.24
CA SER A 71 1.86 -16.59 -4.31
C SER A 71 0.43 -17.02 -4.00
N ASP A 72 0.17 -17.35 -2.73
CA ASP A 72 -1.19 -17.52 -2.21
C ASP A 72 -1.49 -16.46 -1.14
N VAL A 73 -2.77 -16.36 -0.77
CA VAL A 73 -3.25 -15.33 0.17
C VAL A 73 -2.57 -15.42 1.54
N VAL A 74 -2.21 -16.63 2.00
CA VAL A 74 -1.58 -16.85 3.32
C VAL A 74 -0.13 -16.37 3.30
N HIS A 75 0.60 -16.66 2.21
CA HIS A 75 1.97 -16.17 2.01
C HIS A 75 2.00 -14.64 1.86
N SER A 76 1.06 -14.08 1.10
CA SER A 76 0.96 -12.62 0.91
C SER A 76 0.65 -11.91 2.24
N LEU A 77 -0.30 -12.44 3.02
CA LEU A 77 -0.62 -11.92 4.35
C LEU A 77 0.56 -12.03 5.33
N ALA A 78 1.29 -13.16 5.31
CA ALA A 78 2.49 -13.32 6.12
C ALA A 78 3.58 -12.30 5.76
N LEU A 79 3.77 -12.05 4.46
CA LEU A 79 4.70 -11.04 3.97
C LEU A 79 4.28 -9.62 4.39
N LEU A 80 2.99 -9.29 4.29
CA LEU A 80 2.43 -8.00 4.69
C LEU A 80 2.71 -7.70 6.18
N LEU A 81 2.50 -8.70 7.04
CA LEU A 81 2.78 -8.58 8.48
C LEU A 81 4.27 -8.42 8.75
N LEU A 82 5.15 -9.16 8.06
CA LEU A 82 6.61 -9.01 8.18
C LEU A 82 7.13 -7.63 7.74
N LEU A 83 6.49 -7.01 6.75
CA LEU A 83 6.83 -5.67 6.25
C LEU A 83 6.33 -4.55 7.16
N THR A 84 5.29 -4.80 7.97
CA THR A 84 4.63 -3.79 8.81
C THR A 84 5.60 -2.99 9.69
N PRO A 85 6.54 -3.59 10.46
CA PRO A 85 7.47 -2.82 11.30
C PRO A 85 8.35 -1.82 10.53
N ALA A 86 8.80 -2.19 9.34
CA ALA A 86 9.63 -1.33 8.51
C ALA A 86 8.79 -0.18 7.92
N ALA A 87 7.58 -0.48 7.46
CA ALA A 87 6.63 0.50 6.95
C ALA A 87 6.24 1.54 8.01
N VAL A 88 5.99 1.11 9.26
CA VAL A 88 5.69 2.02 10.38
C VAL A 88 6.85 2.97 10.63
N ARG A 89 8.08 2.45 10.70
CA ARG A 89 9.28 3.29 10.87
C ARG A 89 9.42 4.29 9.72
N ALA A 90 9.23 3.84 8.49
CA ALA A 90 9.30 4.69 7.30
C ALA A 90 8.29 5.84 7.38
N GLN A 91 7.04 5.55 7.73
CA GLN A 91 6.00 6.56 7.89
C GLN A 91 6.35 7.59 8.98
N GLN A 92 6.80 7.12 10.15
CA GLN A 92 7.19 8.01 11.25
C GLN A 92 8.37 8.93 10.89
N GLU A 93 9.37 8.40 10.19
CA GLU A 93 10.51 9.20 9.71
C GLU A 93 10.06 10.27 8.69
N MET A 94 9.14 9.92 7.78
CA MET A 94 8.57 10.86 6.81
C MET A 94 7.75 11.96 7.46
N ASP A 95 6.87 11.61 8.40
CA ASP A 95 6.01 12.56 9.10
C ASP A 95 6.84 13.56 9.93
N SER A 96 7.94 13.08 10.53
CA SER A 96 8.84 13.89 11.36
C SER A 96 9.75 14.82 10.54
N HIS A 97 10.02 14.51 9.27
CA HIS A 97 11.03 15.22 8.46
C HIS A 97 10.46 15.72 7.12
N ARG A 98 9.54 16.69 7.20
CA ARG A 98 8.91 17.32 6.02
C ARG A 98 9.90 17.95 5.02
N GLY A 99 11.09 18.36 5.49
CA GLY A 99 12.15 18.96 4.66
C GLY A 99 13.07 17.96 3.95
N GLY A 100 12.83 16.65 4.10
CA GLY A 100 13.71 15.59 3.63
C GLY A 100 14.69 15.11 4.71
N TYR A 101 15.19 13.89 4.54
CA TYR A 101 16.05 13.21 5.51
C TYR A 101 16.91 12.15 4.84
N ARG A 102 17.97 11.73 5.53
CA ARG A 102 18.89 10.67 5.06
C ARG A 102 18.13 9.35 4.93
N ASN A 103 18.30 8.65 3.80
CA ASN A 103 17.61 7.38 3.46
C ASN A 103 16.14 7.50 3.03
N ARG A 104 15.66 8.69 2.64
CA ARG A 104 14.30 8.89 2.12
C ARG A 104 13.90 7.90 1.03
N GLU A 105 14.81 7.59 0.12
CA GLU A 105 14.56 6.61 -0.96
C GLU A 105 14.30 5.20 -0.41
N ALA A 106 15.12 4.75 0.54
CA ALA A 106 14.92 3.45 1.19
C ALA A 106 13.57 3.39 1.93
N ARG A 107 13.18 4.46 2.62
CA ARG A 107 11.87 4.54 3.32
C ARG A 107 10.69 4.57 2.38
N LEU A 108 10.79 5.32 1.29
CA LEU A 108 9.78 5.31 0.24
C LEU A 108 9.55 3.88 -0.25
N PHE A 109 10.62 3.14 -0.48
CA PHE A 109 10.51 1.76 -0.92
C PHE A 109 9.97 0.79 0.14
N GLU A 110 10.27 0.99 1.43
CA GLU A 110 9.66 0.19 2.50
C GLU A 110 8.13 0.37 2.54
N LEU A 111 7.63 1.58 2.27
CA LEU A 111 6.19 1.85 2.16
C LEU A 111 5.59 1.25 0.88
N ILE A 112 6.26 1.40 -0.27
CA ILE A 112 5.82 0.79 -1.54
C ILE A 112 5.73 -0.73 -1.38
N ASP A 113 6.76 -1.36 -0.83
CA ASP A 113 6.77 -2.82 -0.60
C ASP A 113 5.57 -3.26 0.26
N PHE A 114 5.21 -2.47 1.28
CA PHE A 114 4.05 -2.73 2.12
C PHE A 114 2.72 -2.53 1.37
N ASN A 115 2.57 -1.40 0.65
CA ASN A 115 1.37 -1.06 -0.10
C ASN A 115 1.10 -2.09 -1.21
N ASP A 116 2.11 -2.43 -2.01
CA ASP A 116 2.02 -3.45 -3.06
C ASP A 116 1.56 -4.80 -2.47
N THR A 117 2.17 -5.21 -1.35
CA THR A 117 1.79 -6.47 -0.69
C THR A 117 0.37 -6.42 -0.12
N PHE A 118 -0.08 -5.27 0.38
CA PHE A 118 -1.46 -5.08 0.84
C PHE A 118 -2.42 -5.25 -0.33
N VAL A 119 -2.16 -4.57 -1.44
CA VAL A 119 -2.96 -4.65 -2.67
C VAL A 119 -3.02 -6.10 -3.17
N ASP A 120 -1.88 -6.77 -3.29
CA ASP A 120 -1.79 -8.17 -3.71
C ASP A 120 -2.58 -9.09 -2.78
N THR A 121 -2.46 -8.90 -1.46
CA THR A 121 -3.23 -9.67 -0.47
C THR A 121 -4.74 -9.48 -0.71
N VAL A 122 -5.21 -8.25 -0.87
CA VAL A 122 -6.63 -7.97 -1.10
C VAL A 122 -7.13 -8.56 -2.43
N LEU A 123 -6.31 -8.53 -3.48
CA LEU A 123 -6.64 -9.09 -4.78
C LEU A 123 -6.71 -10.63 -4.77
N LEU A 124 -6.01 -11.29 -3.83
CA LEU A 124 -6.04 -12.73 -3.63
C LEU A 124 -7.17 -13.21 -2.69
N LEU A 125 -7.77 -12.32 -1.90
CA LEU A 125 -8.87 -12.68 -0.98
C LEU A 125 -10.17 -12.97 -1.72
N ASP A 126 -10.87 -13.99 -1.24
CA ASP A 126 -12.26 -14.26 -1.63
C ASP A 126 -13.21 -13.21 -1.04
N ALA A 127 -14.39 -13.08 -1.66
CA ALA A 127 -15.36 -12.07 -1.27
C ALA A 127 -15.82 -12.16 0.20
N SER A 128 -15.85 -13.37 0.77
CA SER A 128 -16.20 -13.59 2.18
C SER A 128 -15.20 -12.97 3.15
N ASP A 129 -13.91 -12.98 2.80
CA ASP A 129 -12.83 -12.54 3.69
C ASP A 129 -12.62 -11.02 3.64
N LEU A 130 -13.14 -10.34 2.60
CA LEU A 130 -12.95 -8.90 2.42
C LEU A 130 -13.69 -8.04 3.45
N ASN A 131 -14.87 -8.47 3.92
CA ASN A 131 -15.78 -7.66 4.74
C ASN A 131 -15.12 -7.10 6.01
N ASN A 132 -14.27 -7.92 6.66
CA ASN A 132 -13.62 -7.57 7.93
C ASN A 132 -12.09 -7.53 7.80
N PHE A 133 -11.56 -7.61 6.58
CA PHE A 133 -10.13 -7.77 6.35
C PHE A 133 -9.31 -6.64 6.98
N ALA A 134 -9.70 -5.38 6.76
CA ALA A 134 -8.94 -4.23 7.26
C ALA A 134 -8.91 -4.17 8.79
N GLU A 135 -10.06 -4.34 9.44
CA GLU A 135 -10.15 -4.36 10.91
C GLU A 135 -9.33 -5.52 11.48
N ARG A 136 -9.46 -6.71 10.88
CA ARG A 136 -8.72 -7.87 11.33
C ARG A 136 -7.21 -7.71 11.11
N LEU A 137 -6.79 -7.19 9.95
CA LEU A 137 -5.38 -6.90 9.67
C LEU A 137 -4.79 -5.92 10.69
N ARG A 138 -5.54 -4.88 11.10
CA ARG A 138 -5.10 -3.93 12.14
C ARG A 138 -4.80 -4.64 13.46
N GLN A 139 -5.67 -5.56 13.88
CA GLN A 139 -5.47 -6.35 15.10
C GLN A 139 -4.21 -7.21 15.01
N GLU A 140 -4.01 -7.88 13.88
CA GLU A 140 -2.83 -8.72 13.62
C GLU A 140 -1.53 -7.90 13.61
N GLN A 141 -1.53 -6.74 12.97
CA GLN A 141 -0.39 -5.82 12.94
C GLN A 141 -0.05 -5.29 14.33
N ALA A 142 -1.07 -4.87 15.10
CA ALA A 142 -0.88 -4.38 16.45
C ALA A 142 -0.29 -5.46 17.36
N PHE A 143 -0.82 -6.68 17.29
CA PHE A 143 -0.29 -7.83 18.03
C PHE A 143 1.16 -8.14 17.62
N PHE A 144 1.43 -8.22 16.32
CA PHE A 144 2.75 -8.56 15.80
C PHE A 144 3.80 -7.51 16.21
N CYS A 145 3.54 -6.23 15.99
CA CYS A 145 4.42 -5.13 16.41
C CYS A 145 4.64 -5.10 17.93
N SER A 146 3.58 -5.33 18.72
CA SER A 146 3.68 -5.42 20.19
C SER A 146 4.57 -6.57 20.64
N SER A 147 4.44 -7.75 20.02
CA SER A 147 5.25 -8.94 20.31
C SER A 147 6.75 -8.70 20.07
N LEU A 148 7.07 -7.83 19.12
CA LEU A 148 8.42 -7.41 18.75
C LEU A 148 8.95 -6.22 19.58
N GLY A 149 8.07 -5.54 20.33
CA GLY A 149 8.42 -4.33 21.08
C GLY A 149 8.71 -3.13 20.18
N VAL A 150 8.07 -3.04 19.01
CA VAL A 150 8.21 -1.94 18.05
C VAL A 150 6.90 -1.16 17.94
N ALA A 151 6.98 0.06 17.41
CA ALA A 151 5.78 0.87 17.16
C ALA A 151 4.87 0.23 16.10
N ASN A 152 3.58 0.53 16.19
CA ASN A 152 2.59 0.22 15.17
C ASN A 152 2.09 1.53 14.51
N PHE A 153 1.38 1.43 13.38
CA PHE A 153 0.64 2.56 12.83
C PHE A 153 -0.36 3.11 13.84
N SER A 154 -0.56 4.44 13.84
CA SER A 154 -1.69 5.04 14.55
C SER A 154 -3.03 4.64 13.91
N GLU A 155 -4.14 5.01 14.54
CA GLU A 155 -5.47 4.86 13.94
C GLU A 155 -5.58 5.62 12.63
N GLU A 156 -5.25 6.90 12.68
CA GLU A 156 -5.36 7.83 11.58
C GLU A 156 -4.43 7.43 10.42
N GLN A 157 -3.21 6.96 10.73
CA GLN A 157 -2.28 6.46 9.72
C GLN A 157 -2.84 5.21 9.03
N PHE A 158 -3.32 4.23 9.80
CA PHE A 158 -3.85 2.99 9.23
C PHE A 158 -5.12 3.24 8.40
N GLU A 159 -6.02 4.10 8.87
CA GLU A 159 -7.21 4.52 8.14
C GLU A 159 -6.84 5.24 6.85
N ALA A 160 -5.92 6.20 6.89
CA ALA A 160 -5.47 6.92 5.71
C ALA A 160 -4.87 6.00 4.65
N ILE A 161 -4.01 5.06 5.05
CA ILE A 161 -3.43 4.04 4.17
C ILE A 161 -4.53 3.17 3.57
N THR A 162 -5.39 2.58 4.41
CA THR A 162 -6.45 1.68 3.97
C THR A 162 -7.42 2.38 3.01
N HIS A 163 -7.81 3.63 3.30
CA HIS A 163 -8.65 4.42 2.40
C HIS A 163 -7.97 4.74 1.08
N GLY A 164 -6.67 5.07 1.08
CA GLY A 164 -5.87 5.30 -0.13
C GLY A 164 -5.90 4.07 -1.03
N LEU A 165 -5.38 2.95 -0.51
CA LEU A 165 -5.28 1.68 -1.23
C LEU A 165 -6.65 1.13 -1.65
N SER A 166 -7.70 1.35 -0.84
CA SER A 166 -9.07 0.95 -1.21
C SER A 166 -9.55 1.58 -2.50
N ARG A 167 -9.12 2.82 -2.82
CA ARG A 167 -9.50 3.49 -4.07
C ARG A 167 -8.75 2.90 -5.26
N GLU A 168 -7.45 2.67 -5.12
CA GLU A 168 -6.63 2.04 -6.15
C GLU A 168 -7.17 0.64 -6.49
N ILE A 169 -7.45 -0.18 -5.47
CA ILE A 169 -8.01 -1.53 -5.67
C ILE A 169 -9.41 -1.45 -6.29
N ALA A 170 -10.25 -0.50 -5.88
CA ALA A 170 -11.59 -0.33 -6.46
C ALA A 170 -11.54 0.09 -7.93
N VAL A 171 -10.61 0.97 -8.32
CA VAL A 171 -10.38 1.34 -9.72
C VAL A 171 -9.90 0.12 -10.51
N PHE A 172 -8.92 -0.62 -9.99
CA PHE A 172 -8.41 -1.83 -10.63
C PHE A 172 -9.51 -2.86 -10.89
N ARG A 173 -10.28 -3.22 -9.85
CA ARG A 173 -11.38 -4.19 -9.96
C ARG A 173 -12.49 -3.66 -10.85
N GLY A 174 -12.82 -2.37 -10.75
CA GLY A 174 -13.87 -1.76 -11.55
C GLY A 174 -13.54 -1.70 -13.04
N ALA A 175 -12.33 -1.27 -13.38
CA ALA A 175 -11.85 -1.26 -14.76
C ALA A 175 -11.79 -2.68 -15.35
N LYS A 176 -11.29 -3.65 -14.59
CA LYS A 176 -11.28 -5.06 -15.03
C LYS A 176 -12.70 -5.60 -15.27
N LYS A 177 -13.66 -5.27 -14.39
CA LYS A 177 -15.08 -5.65 -14.53
C LYS A 177 -15.72 -5.08 -15.80
N GLU A 178 -15.30 -3.89 -16.21
CA GLU A 178 -15.79 -3.19 -17.40
C GLU A 178 -15.05 -3.62 -18.69
N GLY A 179 -14.14 -4.60 -18.59
CA GLY A 179 -13.48 -5.23 -19.74
C GLY A 179 -12.15 -4.61 -20.16
N TYR A 180 -11.61 -3.67 -19.38
CA TYR A 180 -10.26 -3.16 -19.62
C TYR A 180 -9.19 -4.18 -19.20
N ILE A 181 -8.03 -4.15 -19.87
CA ILE A 181 -6.84 -4.86 -19.41
C ILE A 181 -6.14 -3.96 -18.40
N VAL A 182 -6.00 -4.43 -17.17
CA VAL A 182 -5.43 -3.66 -16.06
C VAL A 182 -4.31 -4.44 -15.41
N ARG A 183 -3.20 -3.75 -15.12
CA ARG A 183 -2.13 -4.27 -14.28
C ARG A 183 -1.73 -3.23 -13.23
N MET A 184 -1.45 -3.68 -12.01
CA MET A 184 -0.70 -2.86 -11.05
C MET A 184 0.72 -2.64 -11.58
N THR A 185 1.34 -1.55 -11.18
CA THR A 185 2.69 -1.25 -11.67
C THR A 185 3.77 -1.93 -10.84
N SER A 186 5.01 -1.90 -11.33
CA SER A 186 6.14 -2.36 -10.53
C SER A 186 6.54 -1.30 -9.50
N ARG A 187 7.24 -1.71 -8.44
CA ARG A 187 7.87 -0.83 -7.45
C ARG A 187 8.61 0.39 -8.03
N VAL A 188 9.23 0.26 -9.21
CA VAL A 188 9.93 1.38 -9.89
C VAL A 188 8.95 2.37 -10.53
N GLN A 189 7.83 1.89 -11.04
CA GLN A 189 6.76 2.72 -11.58
C GLN A 189 5.95 3.39 -10.46
N ASP A 190 5.64 2.68 -9.37
CA ASP A 190 4.98 3.26 -8.19
C ASP A 190 5.86 4.33 -7.52
N ALA A 191 7.18 4.13 -7.44
CA ALA A 191 8.09 5.19 -7.00
C ALA A 191 8.07 6.46 -7.89
N ARG A 192 7.50 6.38 -9.10
CA ARG A 192 7.24 7.52 -10.00
C ARG A 192 5.81 8.05 -9.90
N GLY A 193 5.00 7.53 -8.99
CA GLY A 193 3.60 7.89 -8.76
C GLY A 193 2.67 7.33 -9.82
N ILE A 194 2.87 6.08 -10.25
CA ILE A 194 1.95 5.40 -11.17
C ILE A 194 1.41 4.16 -10.44
N ASP A 195 0.13 4.13 -10.12
CA ASP A 195 -0.47 3.05 -9.36
C ASP A 195 -0.78 1.86 -10.28
N MET A 196 -1.32 2.14 -11.47
CA MET A 196 -1.69 1.09 -12.43
C MET A 196 -1.55 1.54 -13.89
N VAL A 197 -1.61 0.57 -14.79
CA VAL A 197 -1.74 0.79 -16.22
C VAL A 197 -3.07 0.19 -16.69
N ILE A 198 -3.87 1.01 -17.37
CA ILE A 198 -5.16 0.63 -17.94
C ILE A 198 -5.06 0.70 -19.45
N THR A 199 -5.40 -0.40 -20.11
CA THR A 199 -5.40 -0.55 -21.56
C THR A 199 -6.81 -0.89 -22.03
N ASP A 200 -7.31 -0.14 -23.00
CA ASP A 200 -8.52 -0.51 -23.72
C ASP A 200 -8.18 -1.56 -24.80
N PRO A 201 -8.69 -2.80 -24.69
CA PRO A 201 -8.42 -3.84 -25.67
C PRO A 201 -9.00 -3.53 -27.06
N LYS A 202 -9.99 -2.63 -27.17
CA LYS A 202 -10.61 -2.24 -28.44
C LYS A 202 -9.76 -1.22 -29.19
N SER A 203 -9.48 -0.07 -28.58
CA SER A 203 -8.67 0.98 -29.21
C SER A 203 -7.16 0.70 -29.20
N LYS A 204 -6.70 -0.29 -28.41
CA LYS A 204 -5.27 -0.59 -28.16
C LYS A 204 -4.50 0.58 -27.54
N LYS A 205 -5.22 1.56 -26.99
CA LYS A 205 -4.64 2.68 -26.26
C LYS A 205 -4.47 2.33 -24.80
N SER A 206 -3.43 2.87 -24.19
CA SER A 206 -3.10 2.68 -22.78
C SER A 206 -2.80 4.00 -22.08
N ILE A 207 -3.15 4.08 -20.81
CA ILE A 207 -2.81 5.17 -19.90
C ILE A 207 -2.11 4.63 -18.65
N ASN A 208 -1.14 5.38 -18.14
CA ASN A 208 -0.59 5.21 -16.80
C ASN A 208 -1.45 6.03 -15.84
N VAL A 209 -1.90 5.45 -14.73
CA VAL A 209 -2.90 6.07 -13.84
C VAL A 209 -2.33 6.27 -12.45
N ASP A 210 -2.57 7.45 -11.90
CA ASP A 210 -2.36 7.82 -10.50
C ASP A 210 -3.71 8.21 -9.89
N VAL A 211 -4.19 7.42 -8.94
CA VAL A 211 -5.50 7.51 -8.32
C VAL A 211 -5.44 8.52 -7.19
N LYS A 212 -6.24 9.59 -7.29
CA LYS A 212 -6.29 10.65 -6.28
C LYS A 212 -7.69 10.80 -5.71
N THR A 213 -7.76 11.08 -4.41
CA THR A 213 -8.99 11.61 -3.80
C THR A 213 -9.32 12.97 -4.43
N ARG A 214 -10.59 13.40 -4.31
CA ARG A 214 -11.00 14.74 -4.76
C ARG A 214 -10.08 15.85 -4.22
N SER A 215 -9.78 15.83 -2.92
CA SER A 215 -8.92 16.85 -2.30
C SER A 215 -7.46 16.75 -2.76
N ALA A 216 -6.90 15.54 -2.83
CA ALA A 216 -5.53 15.34 -3.28
C ALA A 216 -5.35 15.74 -4.75
N PHE A 217 -6.33 15.45 -5.61
CA PHE A 217 -6.38 15.88 -6.99
C PHE A 217 -6.38 17.42 -7.07
N HIS A 218 -7.30 18.07 -6.35
CA HIS A 218 -7.41 19.52 -6.33
C HIS A 218 -6.12 20.23 -5.91
N PHE A 219 -5.55 19.83 -4.76
CA PHE A 219 -4.31 20.42 -4.28
C PHE A 219 -3.12 20.11 -5.19
N ARG A 220 -3.12 18.96 -5.86
CA ARG A 220 -2.10 18.63 -6.85
C ARG A 220 -2.16 19.57 -8.05
N LEU A 221 -3.36 19.86 -8.57
CA LEU A 221 -3.48 20.80 -9.68
C LEU A 221 -3.13 22.24 -9.27
N LEU A 222 -3.52 22.67 -8.06
CA LEU A 222 -3.09 23.97 -7.51
C LEU A 222 -1.57 24.07 -7.38
N ASP A 223 -0.88 22.99 -6.99
CA ASP A 223 0.58 22.97 -6.92
C ASP A 223 1.22 23.07 -8.33
N LEU A 224 0.62 22.45 -9.34
CA LEU A 224 1.09 22.54 -10.73
C LEU A 224 0.89 23.96 -11.28
N GLU A 225 -0.26 24.57 -11.03
CA GLU A 225 -0.55 25.96 -11.39
C GLU A 225 0.42 26.94 -10.72
N ARG A 226 0.59 26.86 -9.39
CA ARG A 226 1.51 27.73 -8.64
C ARG A 226 2.96 27.63 -9.14
N ARG A 227 3.34 26.48 -9.70
CA ARG A 227 4.68 26.25 -10.27
C ARG A 227 4.77 26.58 -11.76
N ASN A 228 3.75 27.21 -12.34
CA ASN A 228 3.64 27.52 -13.77
C ASN A 228 3.80 26.28 -14.68
N ARG A 229 3.37 25.12 -14.20
CA ARG A 229 3.39 23.84 -14.94
C ARG A 229 2.05 23.53 -15.60
N MET A 230 1.04 24.36 -15.35
CA MET A 230 -0.33 24.26 -15.84
C MET A 230 -0.95 25.66 -15.75
N ARG A 231 -1.78 26.04 -16.73
CA ARG A 231 -2.54 27.29 -16.67
C ARG A 231 -3.82 27.13 -15.86
N GLU A 232 -4.37 28.23 -15.35
CA GLU A 232 -5.63 28.20 -14.58
C GLU A 232 -6.79 27.56 -15.37
N GLU A 233 -6.94 27.93 -16.65
CA GLU A 233 -7.97 27.37 -17.54
C GLU A 233 -7.85 25.85 -17.72
N GLU A 234 -6.61 25.35 -17.84
CA GLU A 234 -6.31 23.92 -17.95
C GLU A 234 -6.63 23.21 -16.63
N ARG A 235 -6.26 23.80 -15.48
CA ARG A 235 -6.63 23.29 -14.17
C ARG A 235 -8.15 23.16 -14.03
N MET A 236 -8.89 24.22 -14.37
CA MET A 236 -10.35 24.23 -14.27
C MET A 236 -10.98 23.16 -15.18
N SER A 237 -10.43 22.99 -16.37
CA SER A 237 -10.85 21.92 -17.30
C SER A 237 -10.60 20.53 -16.71
N CYS A 238 -9.44 20.29 -16.11
CA CYS A 238 -9.11 19.03 -15.43
C CYS A 238 -10.03 18.74 -14.23
N GLU A 239 -10.39 19.75 -13.44
CA GLU A 239 -11.34 19.62 -12.32
C GLU A 239 -12.74 19.19 -12.79
N ILE A 240 -13.21 19.78 -13.89
CA ILE A 240 -14.52 19.43 -14.49
C ILE A 240 -14.47 18.02 -15.08
N ALA A 241 -13.41 17.70 -15.82
CA ALA A 241 -13.23 16.40 -16.46
C ALA A 241 -13.10 15.27 -15.43
N GLY A 242 -12.46 15.54 -14.29
CA GLY A 242 -12.14 14.55 -13.25
C GLY A 242 -10.89 13.71 -13.56
N PHE A 243 -10.09 14.14 -14.52
CA PHE A 243 -8.77 13.57 -14.81
C PHE A 243 -7.84 14.65 -15.37
N CYS A 244 -6.54 14.40 -15.33
CA CYS A 244 -5.54 15.32 -15.87
C CYS A 244 -4.24 14.60 -16.21
N THR A 245 -3.69 14.81 -17.41
CA THR A 245 -2.37 14.29 -17.75
C THR A 245 -1.27 15.18 -17.20
N ILE A 246 -0.33 14.56 -16.50
CA ILE A 246 0.86 15.22 -16.00
C ILE A 246 2.11 14.51 -16.51
N ARG A 247 3.15 15.31 -16.79
CA ARG A 247 4.47 14.78 -17.13
C ARG A 247 5.35 14.77 -15.89
N ASN A 248 5.70 13.58 -15.41
CA ASN A 248 6.53 13.43 -14.21
C ASN A 248 8.01 13.71 -14.55
N ASN A 249 8.40 14.98 -14.39
CA ASN A 249 9.73 15.58 -14.59
C ASN A 249 10.07 16.04 -16.03
N HIS A 250 11.05 16.94 -16.14
CA HIS A 250 11.62 17.42 -17.42
C HIS A 250 12.58 16.42 -18.09
N LYS A 251 12.74 15.21 -17.55
CA LYS A 251 13.67 14.23 -18.13
C LYS A 251 13.05 13.63 -19.41
N PRO A 252 13.84 13.37 -20.47
CA PRO A 252 13.34 12.81 -21.72
C PRO A 252 12.59 11.48 -21.57
N SER A 253 12.89 10.71 -20.52
CA SER A 253 12.25 9.44 -20.16
C SER A 253 11.01 9.57 -19.27
N ALA A 254 10.55 10.79 -19.00
CA ALA A 254 9.36 11.05 -18.20
C ALA A 254 8.13 10.46 -18.90
N GLN A 255 7.50 9.48 -18.24
CA GLN A 255 6.23 8.93 -18.69
C GLN A 255 5.10 9.87 -18.27
N ASP A 256 4.18 10.08 -19.20
CA ASP A 256 2.94 10.79 -18.90
C ASP A 256 2.09 9.90 -17.98
N THR A 257 1.48 10.53 -16.98
CA THR A 257 0.64 9.89 -15.97
C THR A 257 -0.66 10.65 -15.90
N VAL A 258 -1.78 9.93 -16.01
CA VAL A 258 -3.12 10.46 -15.85
C VAL A 258 -3.46 10.44 -14.37
N LEU A 259 -3.56 11.62 -13.76
CA LEU A 259 -4.19 11.78 -12.46
C LEU A 259 -5.68 11.50 -12.64
N LEU A 260 -6.23 10.53 -11.91
CA LEU A 260 -7.63 10.14 -11.96
C LEU A 260 -8.32 10.52 -10.65
N GLN A 261 -9.34 11.38 -10.72
CA GLN A 261 -10.05 11.83 -9.54
C GLN A 261 -11.14 10.83 -9.12
N ILE A 262 -10.98 10.24 -7.93
CA ILE A 262 -11.99 9.36 -7.34
C ILE A 262 -12.81 10.15 -6.32
N SER A 263 -14.01 10.53 -6.74
CA SER A 263 -15.02 11.18 -5.89
C SER A 263 -16.20 10.25 -5.70
N THR A 264 -16.55 9.96 -4.44
CA THR A 264 -17.71 9.12 -4.10
C THR A 264 -19.03 9.73 -4.57
N SER A 265 -19.12 11.07 -4.65
CA SER A 265 -20.30 11.76 -5.20
C SER A 265 -20.51 11.50 -6.70
N ARG A 266 -19.46 11.17 -7.44
CA ARG A 266 -19.50 10.96 -8.90
C ARG A 266 -19.46 9.49 -9.28
N LEU A 267 -18.65 8.71 -8.59
CA LEU A 267 -18.38 7.31 -8.91
C LEU A 267 -19.10 6.33 -7.98
N GLY A 268 -19.78 6.82 -6.95
CA GLY A 268 -20.43 6.01 -5.94
C GLY A 268 -19.48 5.59 -4.82
N GLU A 269 -20.04 4.92 -3.82
CA GLU A 269 -19.31 4.43 -2.66
C GLU A 269 -18.44 3.22 -3.01
N ILE A 270 -17.32 3.11 -2.28
CA ILE A 270 -16.45 1.96 -2.30
C ILE A 270 -16.75 1.14 -1.06
N VAL A 271 -17.14 -0.11 -1.27
CA VAL A 271 -17.42 -1.08 -0.21
C VAL A 271 -16.58 -2.32 -0.51
N ASN A 272 -15.85 -2.83 0.47
CA ASN A 272 -14.98 -4.01 0.31
C ASN A 272 -14.06 -3.90 -0.91
N PHE A 273 -13.36 -2.76 -1.01
CA PHE A 273 -12.39 -2.48 -2.06
C PHE A 273 -12.98 -2.50 -3.49
N SER A 274 -14.29 -2.28 -3.65
CA SER A 274 -14.97 -2.32 -4.94
C SER A 274 -16.03 -1.23 -5.04
N PHE A 275 -16.21 -0.66 -6.24
CA PHE A 275 -17.37 0.19 -6.51
C PHE A 275 -18.64 -0.66 -6.62
N LYS A 276 -19.74 -0.14 -6.08
CA LYS A 276 -21.06 -0.77 -6.23
C LYS A 276 -21.54 -0.79 -7.69
N ASP A 277 -21.35 0.32 -8.40
CA ASP A 277 -21.59 0.45 -9.84
C ASP A 277 -20.33 1.01 -10.51
N THR A 278 -19.91 0.38 -11.60
CA THR A 278 -18.65 0.63 -12.29
C THR A 278 -18.85 1.43 -13.59
N LYS A 279 -20.09 1.73 -13.99
CA LYS A 279 -20.39 2.47 -15.23
C LYS A 279 -19.84 3.89 -15.24
N ALA A 280 -19.93 4.61 -14.12
CA ALA A 280 -19.40 5.97 -14.03
C ALA A 280 -17.87 5.99 -14.10
N LEU A 281 -17.22 4.97 -13.52
CA LEU A 281 -15.79 4.76 -13.63
C LEU A 281 -15.40 4.45 -15.09
N ALA A 282 -16.12 3.54 -15.75
CA ALA A 282 -15.86 3.19 -17.16
C ALA A 282 -15.87 4.42 -18.06
N LYS A 283 -16.90 5.26 -17.95
CA LYS A 283 -17.00 6.51 -18.72
C LYS A 283 -15.83 7.47 -18.45
N LEU A 284 -15.38 7.56 -17.19
CA LEU A 284 -14.23 8.39 -16.83
C LEU A 284 -12.93 7.85 -17.46
N ILE A 285 -12.73 6.54 -17.41
CA ILE A 285 -11.57 5.86 -18.03
C ILE A 285 -11.60 6.00 -19.55
N GLU A 286 -12.77 5.81 -20.17
CA GLU A 286 -12.98 5.98 -21.61
C GLU A 286 -12.57 7.38 -22.06
N LEU A 287 -13.12 8.43 -21.42
CA LEU A 287 -12.74 9.81 -21.70
C LEU A 287 -11.24 10.04 -21.53
N ALA A 288 -10.63 9.52 -20.47
CA ALA A 288 -9.19 9.65 -20.26
C ALA A 288 -8.38 8.96 -21.37
N ILE A 289 -8.76 7.76 -21.79
CA ILE A 289 -8.08 7.02 -22.86
C ILE A 289 -8.26 7.70 -24.23
N GLU A 290 -9.45 8.23 -24.51
CA GLU A 290 -9.71 8.94 -25.77
C GLU A 290 -8.80 10.17 -25.94
N ASN A 291 -8.68 10.96 -24.87
CA ASN A 291 -7.91 12.21 -24.86
C ASN A 291 -6.40 11.97 -24.73
N GLU A 292 -5.98 10.99 -23.92
CA GLU A 292 -4.60 10.89 -23.42
C GLU A 292 -3.92 9.55 -23.74
N GLY A 293 -4.69 8.58 -24.23
CA GLY A 293 -4.23 7.21 -24.44
C GLY A 293 -3.19 7.10 -25.56
N LYS A 294 -2.13 6.34 -25.28
CA LYS A 294 -1.05 6.04 -26.23
C LYS A 294 -1.21 4.64 -26.79
N TYR A 295 -0.98 4.47 -28.10
CA TYR A 295 -0.99 3.14 -28.71
C TYR A 295 0.12 2.27 -28.11
N ILE A 296 -0.22 1.03 -27.81
CA ILE A 296 0.78 0.00 -27.53
C ILE A 296 1.33 -0.45 -28.89
N VAL A 297 2.62 -0.23 -29.10
CA VAL A 297 3.38 -0.75 -30.26
C VAL A 297 3.82 -2.17 -29.97
#